data_AF-A0AAV0LN02-F1
#
_entry.id   AF-A0AAV0LN02-F1
#
_cell.length_a   1.000
_cell.length_b   1.000
_cell.length_c   1.000
_cell.angle_alpha   90.00
_cell.angle_beta   90.00
_cell.angle_gamma   90.00
#
_symmetry.space_group_name_H-M   'P 1'
#
loop_
_entity.id
_entity.type
_entity.pdbx_description
1 polymer ?
#
loop_
_entity_poly.entity_id
_entity_poly.type
_entity_poly.pdbx_seq_one_letter_code
_entity_poly.pdbx_strand_id
1 'polypeptide(L)'
;MKTPHTCGRMSIARWKAIKTMETGKEPDRLETFENTHTRKNGTYVNGYTATLIEKAHTLRQEGSFDNEQIFQKVHGPEHPGRVRCAGLGPTPSTYLGPSSSSASINSTTTSNSNEVDALQSEVIELRNELMEAKSEVVELRSGMDQLQMEVDTLKTLFLQHAIFIKPKYYTGMTKAP
;
A
#
# COMPACT_ATOMS: atom_id res chain seq x y z
N MET A 1 -27.50 -12.71 -24.07
CA MET A 1 -27.24 -12.69 -25.53
C MET A 1 -25.95 -13.43 -25.85
N LYS A 2 -25.80 -13.98 -27.06
CA LYS A 2 -24.56 -14.63 -27.51
C LYS A 2 -23.61 -13.59 -28.11
N THR A 3 -22.32 -13.68 -27.78
CA THR A 3 -21.23 -12.88 -28.36
C THR A 3 -20.27 -13.83 -29.08
N PRO A 4 -20.47 -14.10 -30.38
CA PRO A 4 -19.54 -14.97 -31.11
C PRO A 4 -18.20 -14.26 -31.32
N HIS A 5 -17.10 -15.00 -31.26
CA HIS A 5 -15.77 -14.45 -31.55
C HIS A 5 -15.54 -14.32 -33.07
N THR A 6 -14.60 -13.47 -33.47
CA THR A 6 -14.25 -13.15 -34.87
C THR A 6 -13.02 -13.91 -35.39
N CYS A 7 -12.39 -14.77 -34.58
CA CYS A 7 -11.17 -15.51 -34.95
C CYS A 7 -11.36 -16.62 -36.01
N GLY A 8 -12.57 -16.79 -36.56
CA GLY A 8 -12.87 -17.81 -37.56
C GLY A 8 -12.65 -19.24 -37.01
N ARG A 9 -11.88 -20.05 -37.74
CA ARG A 9 -11.54 -21.44 -37.34
C ARG A 9 -10.45 -21.53 -36.27
N MET A 10 -9.88 -20.41 -35.83
CA MET A 10 -8.85 -20.39 -34.81
C MET A 10 -9.48 -20.35 -33.42
N SER A 11 -9.05 -21.27 -32.54
CA SER A 11 -9.47 -21.27 -31.14
C SER A 11 -8.86 -20.11 -30.37
N ILE A 12 -9.53 -19.67 -29.30
CA ILE A 12 -9.01 -18.64 -28.40
C ILE A 12 -7.65 -19.05 -27.80
N ALA A 13 -7.48 -20.33 -27.45
CA ALA A 13 -6.20 -20.82 -26.93
C ALA A 13 -5.05 -20.64 -27.94
N ARG A 14 -5.30 -20.94 -29.21
CA ARG A 14 -4.31 -20.74 -30.28
C ARG A 14 -4.04 -19.26 -30.52
N TRP A 15 -5.08 -18.42 -30.51
CA TRP A 15 -4.92 -16.97 -30.63
C TRP A 15 -4.05 -16.41 -29.51
N LYS A 16 -4.31 -16.81 -28.25
CA LYS A 16 -3.50 -16.41 -27.09
C LYS A 16 -2.04 -16.83 -27.25
N ALA A 17 -1.78 -18.08 -27.64
CA ALA A 17 -0.41 -18.56 -27.87
C ALA A 17 0.35 -17.73 -28.93
N ILE A 18 -0.31 -17.41 -30.05
CA ILE A 18 0.27 -16.54 -31.08
C ILE A 18 0.55 -15.14 -30.51
N LYS A 19 -0.41 -14.55 -29.80
CA LYS A 19 -0.28 -13.21 -29.21
C LYS A 19 0.85 -13.15 -28.16
N THR A 20 1.01 -14.20 -27.36
CA THR A 20 2.11 -14.33 -26.40
C THR A 20 3.47 -14.40 -27.10
N MET A 21 3.57 -15.12 -28.23
CA MET A 21 4.80 -15.15 -29.02
C MET A 21 5.15 -13.79 -29.63
N GLU A 22 4.14 -13.01 -30.05
CA GLU A 22 4.33 -11.67 -30.62
C GLU A 22 4.72 -10.61 -29.57
N THR A 23 4.09 -10.66 -28.39
CA THR A 23 4.21 -9.61 -27.36
C THR A 23 5.13 -9.99 -26.19
N GLY A 24 5.50 -11.26 -26.07
CA GLY A 24 6.24 -11.81 -24.93
C GLY A 24 5.42 -11.98 -23.65
N LYS A 25 4.14 -11.59 -23.62
CA LYS A 25 3.27 -11.65 -22.45
C LYS A 25 1.93 -12.29 -22.82
N GLU A 26 1.40 -13.12 -21.93
CA GLU A 26 0.07 -13.70 -22.14
C GLU A 26 -1.01 -12.62 -22.01
N PRO A 27 -1.93 -12.51 -23.00
CA PRO A 27 -3.00 -11.53 -22.94
C PRO A 27 -4.01 -11.88 -21.85
N ASP A 28 -4.51 -10.84 -21.17
CA ASP A 28 -5.51 -11.00 -20.12
C ASP A 28 -6.91 -11.35 -20.70
N ARG A 29 -7.89 -11.69 -19.85
CA ARG A 29 -9.24 -12.06 -20.29
C ARG A 29 -9.98 -10.93 -20.99
N LEU A 30 -9.78 -9.69 -20.54
CA LEU A 30 -10.41 -8.50 -21.08
C LEU A 30 -9.81 -8.12 -22.45
N GLU A 31 -8.48 -8.11 -22.55
CA GLU A 31 -7.73 -7.93 -23.79
C GLU A 31 -8.07 -9.03 -24.80
N THR A 32 -8.13 -10.29 -24.36
CA THR A 32 -8.55 -11.41 -25.20
C THR A 32 -9.97 -11.15 -25.72
N PHE A 33 -10.89 -10.69 -24.89
CA PHE A 33 -12.26 -10.40 -25.33
C PHE A 33 -12.32 -9.25 -26.34
N GLU A 34 -11.69 -8.12 -26.04
CA GLU A 34 -11.63 -6.93 -26.90
C GLU A 34 -11.08 -7.28 -28.29
N ASN A 35 -9.98 -8.03 -28.36
CA ASN A 35 -9.36 -8.42 -29.63
C ASN A 35 -10.17 -9.48 -30.39
N THR A 36 -10.69 -10.49 -29.69
CA THR A 36 -11.39 -11.60 -30.33
C THR A 36 -12.85 -11.31 -30.66
N HIS A 37 -13.41 -10.19 -30.19
CA HIS A 37 -14.79 -9.76 -30.50
C HIS A 37 -14.85 -8.45 -31.28
N THR A 38 -13.70 -8.02 -31.82
CA THR A 38 -13.57 -6.93 -32.79
C THR A 38 -13.23 -7.52 -34.16
N ARG A 39 -13.88 -7.01 -35.21
CA ARG A 39 -13.60 -7.43 -36.60
C ARG A 39 -12.36 -6.70 -37.11
N LYS A 40 -11.77 -7.19 -38.20
CA LYS A 40 -10.59 -6.56 -38.83
C LYS A 40 -10.83 -5.10 -39.28
N ASN A 41 -12.07 -4.73 -39.54
CA ASN A 41 -12.46 -3.35 -39.89
C ASN A 41 -12.71 -2.46 -38.66
N GLY A 42 -12.41 -2.92 -37.44
CA GLY A 42 -12.62 -2.18 -36.19
C GLY A 42 -14.06 -2.21 -35.65
N THR A 43 -15.01 -2.79 -36.38
CA THR A 43 -16.40 -2.88 -35.91
C THR A 43 -16.61 -4.05 -34.94
N TYR A 44 -17.49 -3.87 -33.96
CA TYR A 44 -17.85 -4.94 -33.03
C TYR A 44 -18.75 -5.99 -33.68
N VAL A 45 -18.72 -7.20 -33.13
CA VAL A 45 -19.52 -8.32 -33.64
C VAL A 45 -21.02 -8.02 -33.65
N ASN A 46 -21.53 -7.41 -32.57
CA ASN A 46 -22.91 -6.98 -32.41
C ASN A 46 -22.99 -5.81 -31.41
N GLY A 47 -24.18 -5.20 -31.29
CA GLY A 47 -24.40 -4.08 -30.37
C GLY A 47 -24.19 -4.44 -28.90
N TYR A 48 -24.52 -5.66 -28.49
CA TYR A 48 -24.31 -6.11 -27.11
C TYR A 48 -22.82 -6.19 -26.74
N THR A 49 -21.98 -6.73 -27.62
CA THR A 49 -20.52 -6.71 -27.47
C THR A 49 -20.00 -5.27 -27.35
N ALA A 50 -20.52 -4.35 -28.17
CA ALA A 50 -20.14 -2.94 -28.10
C ALA A 50 -20.43 -2.36 -26.71
N THR A 51 -21.63 -2.61 -26.16
CA THR A 51 -21.99 -2.12 -24.81
C THR A 51 -21.11 -2.69 -23.71
N LEU A 52 -20.67 -3.95 -23.83
CA LEU A 52 -19.78 -4.58 -22.84
C LEU A 52 -18.38 -3.98 -22.86
N ILE A 53 -17.83 -3.78 -24.06
CA ILE A 53 -16.50 -3.19 -24.25
C ILE A 53 -16.50 -1.73 -23.81
N GLU A 54 -17.54 -0.96 -24.17
CA GLU A 54 -17.70 0.43 -23.72
C GLU A 54 -17.76 0.52 -22.19
N LYS A 55 -18.59 -0.30 -21.54
CA LYS A 55 -18.66 -0.38 -20.08
C LYS A 55 -17.31 -0.74 -19.45
N ALA A 56 -16.54 -1.64 -20.08
CA ALA A 56 -15.21 -2.01 -19.60
C ALA A 56 -14.22 -0.85 -19.72
N HIS A 57 -14.26 -0.09 -20.82
CA HIS A 57 -13.43 1.11 -20.98
C HIS A 57 -13.76 2.19 -19.95
N THR A 58 -15.05 2.43 -19.66
CA THR A 58 -15.46 3.37 -18.59
C THR A 58 -14.87 2.95 -17.24
N LEU A 59 -15.03 1.69 -16.85
CA LEU A 59 -14.50 1.17 -15.58
C LEU A 59 -12.96 1.22 -15.52
N ARG A 60 -12.28 1.07 -16.67
CA ARG A 60 -10.83 1.19 -16.76
C ARG A 60 -10.36 2.62 -16.51
N GLN A 61 -11.11 3.63 -17.00
CA GLN A 61 -10.79 5.05 -16.77
C GLN A 61 -11.05 5.49 -15.34
N GLU A 62 -12.01 4.86 -14.64
CA GLU A 62 -12.24 5.09 -13.21
C GLU A 62 -11.06 4.62 -12.34
N GLY A 63 -10.21 3.69 -12.84
CA GLY A 63 -8.97 3.26 -12.18
C GLY A 63 -9.15 2.45 -10.89
N SER A 64 -10.37 2.13 -10.50
CA SER A 64 -10.69 1.48 -9.22
C SER A 64 -10.61 -0.06 -9.24
N PHE A 65 -10.56 -0.68 -10.42
CA PHE A 65 -10.67 -2.14 -10.58
C PHE A 65 -9.56 -2.66 -11.48
N ASP A 66 -9.08 -3.87 -11.21
CA ASP A 66 -8.20 -4.58 -12.13
C ASP A 66 -8.96 -5.13 -13.36
N ASN A 67 -8.23 -5.55 -14.40
CA ASN A 67 -8.86 -6.04 -15.64
C ASN A 67 -9.74 -7.29 -15.43
N GLU A 68 -9.45 -8.13 -14.44
CA GLU A 68 -10.21 -9.35 -14.15
C GLU A 68 -11.55 -9.01 -13.46
N GLN A 69 -11.52 -8.10 -12.49
CA GLN A 69 -12.69 -7.55 -11.82
C GLN A 69 -13.58 -6.79 -12.80
N ILE A 70 -12.99 -5.98 -13.68
CA ILE A 70 -13.73 -5.30 -14.75
C ILE A 70 -14.42 -6.34 -15.64
N PHE A 71 -13.69 -7.38 -16.07
CA PHE A 71 -14.25 -8.44 -16.91
C PHE A 71 -15.46 -9.12 -16.24
N GLN A 72 -15.34 -9.49 -14.96
CA GLN A 72 -16.43 -10.08 -14.19
C GLN A 72 -17.62 -9.13 -14.00
N LYS A 73 -17.37 -7.82 -13.82
CA LYS A 73 -18.42 -6.81 -13.62
C LYS A 73 -19.21 -6.49 -14.90
N VAL A 74 -18.58 -6.60 -16.07
CA VAL A 74 -19.27 -6.40 -17.35
C VAL A 74 -19.98 -7.67 -17.83
N HIS A 75 -19.39 -8.86 -17.63
CA HIS A 75 -19.97 -10.13 -18.08
C HIS A 75 -20.89 -10.82 -17.06
N GLY A 76 -20.78 -10.47 -15.78
CA GLY A 76 -21.44 -11.16 -14.69
C GLY A 76 -20.76 -12.49 -14.32
N PRO A 77 -21.45 -13.33 -13.52
CA PRO A 77 -20.93 -14.63 -13.08
C PRO A 77 -20.50 -15.53 -14.25
N GLU A 78 -19.47 -16.34 -14.00
CA GLU A 78 -18.95 -17.26 -15.01
C GLU A 78 -19.91 -18.43 -15.27
N HIS A 79 -19.84 -19.02 -16.46
CA HIS A 79 -20.67 -20.19 -16.76
C HIS A 79 -20.21 -21.44 -15.99
N PRO A 80 -21.14 -22.30 -15.54
CA PRO A 80 -20.78 -23.58 -14.93
C PRO A 80 -19.87 -24.41 -15.83
N GLY A 81 -18.76 -24.89 -15.29
CA GLY A 81 -17.84 -25.81 -15.98
C GLY A 81 -16.94 -25.18 -17.04
N ARG A 82 -17.05 -23.88 -17.36
CA ARG A 82 -16.17 -23.25 -18.35
C ARG A 82 -15.95 -21.77 -18.09
N VAL A 83 -14.69 -21.32 -18.21
CA VAL A 83 -14.33 -19.91 -18.14
C VAL A 83 -14.29 -19.24 -19.52
N ARG A 84 -15.02 -18.12 -19.67
CA ARG A 84 -14.98 -17.22 -20.83
C ARG A 84 -13.56 -16.73 -21.09
N CYS A 85 -13.18 -16.69 -22.37
CA CYS A 85 -11.88 -16.18 -22.84
C CYS A 85 -10.63 -16.95 -22.37
N ALA A 86 -10.76 -18.00 -21.55
CA ALA A 86 -9.63 -18.78 -21.07
C ALA A 86 -9.16 -19.88 -22.06
N GLY A 87 -10.00 -20.25 -23.03
CA GLY A 87 -9.71 -21.32 -23.99
C GLY A 87 -10.49 -22.61 -23.69
N LEU A 88 -9.83 -23.76 -23.85
CA LEU A 88 -10.37 -25.09 -23.61
C LEU A 88 -9.76 -25.66 -22.33
N GLY A 89 -10.58 -26.18 -21.41
CA GLY A 89 -10.12 -26.85 -20.18
C GLY A 89 -10.45 -26.12 -18.87
N PRO A 90 -10.16 -24.82 -18.72
CA PRO A 90 -10.38 -24.13 -17.45
C PRO A 90 -11.84 -24.11 -17.01
N THR A 91 -12.07 -24.65 -15.81
CA THR A 91 -13.33 -24.50 -15.06
C THR A 91 -13.22 -23.34 -14.08
N PRO A 92 -14.34 -22.69 -13.70
CA PRO A 92 -14.31 -21.55 -12.77
C PRO A 92 -13.55 -21.87 -11.47
N SER A 93 -13.77 -23.05 -10.88
CA SER A 93 -13.10 -23.47 -9.62
C SER A 93 -11.60 -23.66 -9.77
N THR A 94 -11.14 -24.13 -10.93
CA THR A 94 -9.70 -24.31 -11.20
C THR A 94 -9.01 -23.02 -11.60
N TYR A 95 -9.74 -22.06 -12.17
CA TYR A 95 -9.16 -20.84 -12.73
C TYR A 95 -9.19 -19.66 -11.76
N LEU A 96 -10.34 -19.43 -11.12
CA LEU A 96 -10.54 -18.36 -10.15
C LEU A 96 -10.23 -18.80 -8.71
N GLY A 97 -9.92 -20.09 -8.53
CA GLY A 97 -9.81 -20.72 -7.22
C GLY A 97 -11.17 -21.14 -6.66
N PRO A 98 -11.19 -21.74 -5.45
CA PRO A 98 -12.43 -22.06 -4.76
C PRO A 98 -13.28 -20.80 -4.67
N SER A 99 -14.47 -20.84 -5.28
CA SER A 99 -15.45 -19.79 -5.16
C SER A 99 -15.92 -19.77 -3.72
N SER A 100 -15.28 -18.96 -2.90
CA SER A 100 -15.86 -18.41 -1.70
C SER A 100 -17.23 -17.87 -2.09
N SER A 101 -18.28 -18.54 -1.66
CA SER A 101 -19.65 -18.04 -1.78
C SER A 101 -19.70 -16.58 -1.33
N SER A 102 -20.68 -15.80 -1.76
CA SER A 102 -20.88 -14.41 -1.30
C SER A 102 -20.82 -14.26 0.24
N ALA A 103 -21.10 -15.33 1.00
CA ALA A 103 -20.88 -15.40 2.43
C ALA A 103 -19.38 -15.31 2.84
N SER A 104 -18.48 -15.95 2.11
CA SER A 104 -17.04 -15.89 2.38
C SER A 104 -16.39 -14.59 1.89
N ILE A 105 -16.92 -13.90 0.86
CA ILE A 105 -16.48 -12.55 0.48
C ILE A 105 -16.90 -11.52 1.54
N ASN A 106 -18.13 -11.61 2.05
CA ASN A 106 -18.56 -10.76 3.17
C ASN A 106 -17.72 -11.05 4.41
N SER A 107 -17.44 -12.33 4.71
CA SER A 107 -16.60 -12.71 5.85
C SER A 107 -15.16 -12.21 5.73
N THR A 108 -14.52 -12.30 4.56
CA THR A 108 -13.15 -11.78 4.38
C THR A 108 -13.12 -10.26 4.36
N THR A 109 -14.13 -9.60 3.79
CA THR A 109 -14.22 -8.12 3.82
C THR A 109 -14.44 -7.61 5.25
N THR A 110 -15.32 -8.26 6.04
CA THR A 110 -15.53 -7.93 7.45
C THR A 110 -14.32 -8.26 8.31
N SER A 111 -13.65 -9.40 8.10
CA SER A 111 -12.41 -9.72 8.82
C SER A 111 -11.30 -8.72 8.53
N ASN A 112 -11.09 -8.33 7.26
CA ASN A 112 -10.09 -7.33 6.90
C ASN A 112 -10.45 -5.95 7.46
N SER A 113 -11.74 -5.57 7.47
CA SER A 113 -12.20 -4.32 8.09
C SER A 113 -11.90 -4.30 9.60
N ASN A 114 -12.23 -5.39 10.31
CA ASN A 114 -11.97 -5.50 11.74
C ASN A 114 -10.47 -5.47 12.06
N GLU A 115 -9.64 -6.09 11.22
CA GLU A 115 -8.18 -6.07 11.37
C GLU A 115 -7.62 -4.66 11.12
N VAL A 116 -8.14 -3.94 10.12
CA VAL A 116 -7.79 -2.53 9.88
C VAL A 116 -8.19 -1.65 11.05
N ASP A 117 -9.39 -1.82 11.61
CA ASP A 117 -9.87 -1.04 12.76
C ASP A 117 -9.04 -1.33 14.02
N ALA A 118 -8.66 -2.59 14.24
CA ALA A 118 -7.78 -2.99 15.34
C ALA A 118 -6.38 -2.38 15.19
N LEU A 119 -5.77 -2.47 14.01
CA LEU A 119 -4.46 -1.88 13.73
C LEU A 119 -4.49 -0.35 13.83
N GLN A 120 -5.57 0.30 13.41
CA GLN A 120 -5.73 1.74 13.58
C GLN A 120 -5.79 2.13 15.07
N SER A 121 -6.48 1.34 15.88
CA SER A 121 -6.56 1.56 17.33
C SER A 121 -5.19 1.41 17.98
N GLU A 122 -4.44 0.35 17.64
CA GLU A 122 -3.07 0.13 18.11
C GLU A 122 -2.12 1.27 17.71
N VAL A 123 -2.23 1.77 16.48
CA VAL A 123 -1.45 2.94 16.02
C VAL A 123 -1.79 4.21 16.80
N ILE A 124 -3.05 4.40 17.19
CA ILE A 124 -3.46 5.54 18.02
C ILE A 124 -2.89 5.41 19.43
N GLU A 125 -2.96 4.24 20.04
CA GLU A 125 -2.39 3.98 21.36
C GLU A 125 -0.88 4.21 21.38
N LEU A 126 -0.14 3.61 20.44
CA LEU A 126 1.31 3.81 20.31
C LEU A 126 1.69 5.27 20.07
N ARG A 127 0.86 6.04 19.35
CA ARG A 127 1.08 7.48 19.16
C ARG A 127 0.89 8.26 20.45
N ASN A 128 -0.08 7.89 21.28
CA ASN A 128 -0.33 8.54 22.57
C ASN A 128 0.83 8.24 23.54
N GLU A 129 1.24 6.98 23.66
CA GLU A 129 2.40 6.59 24.49
C GLU A 129 3.68 7.31 24.04
N LEU A 130 3.90 7.43 22.73
CA LEU A 130 5.05 8.17 22.19
C LEU A 130 4.96 9.67 22.47
N MET A 131 3.75 10.24 22.57
CA MET A 131 3.57 11.65 22.94
C MET A 131 3.85 11.88 24.43
N GLU A 132 3.40 10.98 25.29
CA GLU A 132 3.65 11.01 26.73
C GLU A 132 5.14 10.85 27.04
N ALA A 133 5.80 9.83 26.47
CA ALA A 133 7.24 9.63 26.62
C ALA A 133 8.06 10.83 26.11
N LYS A 134 7.62 11.49 25.03
CA LYS A 134 8.25 12.72 24.54
C LYS A 134 8.11 13.86 25.54
N SER A 135 6.95 14.02 26.18
CA SER A 135 6.73 15.03 27.22
C SER A 135 7.65 14.80 28.41
N GLU A 136 7.76 13.56 28.89
CA GLU A 136 8.65 13.22 30.00
C GLU A 136 10.12 13.52 29.69
N VAL A 137 10.58 13.21 28.47
CA VAL A 137 11.95 13.53 28.03
C VAL A 137 12.19 15.05 28.03
N VAL A 138 11.20 15.85 27.66
CA VAL A 138 11.30 17.32 27.70
C VAL A 138 11.41 17.82 29.14
N GLU A 139 10.58 17.31 30.06
CA GLU A 139 10.62 17.67 31.48
C GLU A 139 11.97 17.30 32.11
N LEU A 140 12.46 16.07 31.88
CA LEU A 140 13.77 15.62 32.37
C LEU A 140 14.91 16.49 31.82
N ARG A 141 14.84 16.88 30.55
CA ARG A 141 15.83 17.77 29.94
C ARG A 141 15.84 19.15 30.61
N SER A 142 14.67 19.71 30.90
CA SER A 142 14.57 20.99 31.60
C SER A 142 15.17 20.93 33.01
N GLY A 143 14.92 19.85 33.76
CA GLY A 143 15.51 19.63 35.07
C GLY A 143 17.03 19.49 35.02
N MET A 144 17.55 18.79 34.00
CA MET A 144 18.99 18.68 33.76
C MET A 144 19.63 20.05 33.49
N ASP A 145 19.00 20.88 32.64
CA ASP A 145 19.48 22.24 32.35
C ASP A 145 19.52 23.12 33.61
N GLN A 146 18.53 22.96 34.50
CA GLN A 146 18.47 23.67 35.79
C GLN A 146 19.59 23.27 36.74
N LEU A 147 19.83 21.96 36.90
CA LEU A 147 20.93 21.45 37.72
C LEU A 147 22.30 21.86 37.15
N GLN A 148 22.43 21.89 35.82
CA GLN A 148 23.65 22.33 35.17
C GLN A 148 23.94 23.81 35.51
N MET A 149 22.92 24.67 35.49
CA MET A 149 23.06 26.07 35.92
C MET A 149 23.49 26.16 37.39
N GLU A 150 22.87 25.40 38.30
CA GLU A 150 23.25 25.42 39.72
C GLU A 150 24.72 24.99 39.92
N VAL A 151 25.15 23.92 39.27
CA VAL A 151 26.55 23.47 39.30
C VAL A 151 27.50 24.55 38.81
N ASP A 152 27.15 25.25 37.72
CA ASP A 152 27.99 26.31 37.18
C ASP A 152 28.03 27.55 38.08
N THR A 153 26.91 27.91 38.71
CA THR A 153 26.90 28.98 39.74
C THR A 153 27.75 28.61 40.94
N LEU A 154 27.69 27.37 41.46
CA LEU A 154 28.51 26.92 42.56
C LEU A 154 30.01 26.94 42.23
N LYS A 155 30.38 26.52 41.01
CA LYS A 155 31.78 26.63 40.53
C LYS A 155 32.26 28.08 40.54
N THR A 156 31.46 29.02 40.04
CA THR A 156 31.84 30.44 40.03
C THR A 156 32.00 31.02 41.43
N LEU A 157 31.09 30.71 42.36
CA LEU A 157 31.18 31.13 43.76
C LEU A 157 32.43 30.55 44.47
N PHE A 158 32.77 29.30 44.20
CA PHE A 158 33.97 28.67 44.75
C PHE A 158 35.24 29.35 44.22
N LEU A 159 35.32 29.62 42.92
CA LEU A 159 36.44 30.34 42.31
C LEU A 159 36.58 31.76 42.88
N GLN A 160 35.46 32.47 43.08
CA GLN A 160 35.46 33.81 43.69
C GLN A 160 36.01 33.78 45.13
N HIS A 161 35.60 32.81 45.96
CA HIS A 161 36.14 32.66 47.31
C HIS A 161 37.62 32.28 47.33
N ALA A 162 38.06 31.38 46.44
CA ALA A 162 39.47 30.98 46.36
C ALA A 162 40.41 32.16 46.01
N ILE A 163 39.92 33.15 45.26
CA ILE A 163 40.67 34.38 44.94
C ILE A 163 40.78 35.31 46.16
N PHE A 164 39.77 35.35 47.04
CA PHE A 164 39.71 36.24 48.21
C PHE A 164 40.61 35.79 49.37
N ILE A 165 40.93 34.50 49.47
CA ILE A 165 41.78 33.91 50.52
C ILE A 165 43.26 33.85 50.07
N LYS A 166 43.83 34.95 49.56
CA LYS A 166 45.31 35.06 49.48
C LYS A 166 45.85 35.43 50.87
N PRO A 167 46.74 34.64 51.49
CA PRO A 167 47.25 34.93 52.82
C PRO A 167 48.09 36.20 52.82
N LYS A 168 47.68 37.19 53.62
CA LYS A 168 48.48 38.38 53.95
C LYS A 168 49.60 38.04 54.93
N TYR A 169 50.60 37.23 54.54
CA TYR A 169 51.83 37.12 55.35
C TYR A 169 53.06 37.02 54.46
N TYR A 170 54.12 37.73 54.89
CA TYR A 170 55.44 37.96 54.28
C TYR A 170 55.61 39.25 53.46
N THR A 171 55.39 40.39 54.11
CA THR A 171 56.18 41.61 53.84
C THR A 171 57.17 41.82 54.98
N GLY A 172 58.46 41.79 54.67
CA GLY A 172 59.49 42.42 55.52
C GLY A 172 60.41 41.46 56.26
N MET A 173 61.42 40.93 55.56
CA MET A 173 62.78 40.95 56.11
C MET A 173 63.71 41.47 55.00
N THR A 174 64.14 42.71 55.20
CA THR A 174 65.09 43.45 54.39
C THR A 174 66.46 42.80 54.46
N LYS A 175 67.11 42.65 53.31
CA LYS A 175 68.57 42.51 53.21
C LYS A 175 69.25 43.75 53.80
N ALA A 176 70.31 43.53 54.58
CA ALA A 176 71.40 44.47 54.80
C ALA A 176 72.68 43.66 55.14
N PRO A 177 73.89 44.19 54.85
CA PRO A 177 75.10 43.44 54.48
C PRO A 177 75.77 42.65 55.61
#